data_AF-A0A936NTS7-F1
#
_entry.id   AF-A0A936NTS7-F1
#
_cell.length_a   1.000
_cell.length_b   1.000
_cell.length_c   1.000
_cell.angle_alpha   90.00
_cell.angle_beta   90.00
_cell.angle_gamma   90.00
#
_symmetry.space_group_name_H-M   'P 1'
#
loop_
_entity.id
_entity.type
_entity.pdbx_description
1 polymer ?
#
loop_
_entity_poly.entity_id
_entity_poly.type
_entity_poly.pdbx_seq_one_letter_code
_entity_poly.pdbx_strand_id
1 'polypeptide(L)'
;MARGWESKAVEQQMEEAAKKAPIQASAAADASETKQEPIELRIRRENLKLTRRQLMSQLENSRSVSHRQMLHQSLRAIDDELNSLN
;
A
#
# COMPACT_ATOMS: atom_id res chain seq x y z
N MET A 1 19.86 20.36 -12.17
CA MET A 1 20.14 19.45 -11.04
C MET A 1 18.88 19.22 -10.23
N ALA A 2 17.85 18.77 -10.93
CA ALA A 2 16.56 18.41 -10.38
C ALA A 2 16.23 17.06 -10.99
N ARG A 3 15.45 16.26 -10.25
CA ARG A 3 14.71 15.06 -10.67
C ARG A 3 15.30 13.74 -10.20
N GLY A 4 14.51 13.07 -9.37
CA GLY A 4 14.38 11.62 -9.42
C GLY A 4 14.86 10.85 -8.20
N TRP A 5 14.36 11.16 -6.99
CA TRP A 5 14.30 10.15 -5.91
C TRP A 5 12.92 9.47 -5.82
N GLU A 6 11.96 9.95 -6.60
CA GLU A 6 10.63 9.36 -6.69
C GLU A 6 10.63 8.37 -7.87
N SER A 7 10.30 7.11 -7.60
CA SER A 7 9.91 6.09 -8.59
C SER A 7 11.00 5.15 -9.13
N LYS A 8 11.78 4.46 -8.29
CA LYS A 8 12.60 3.35 -8.79
C LYS A 8 12.81 2.16 -7.85
N ALA A 9 11.77 1.72 -7.13
CA ALA A 9 11.89 0.49 -6.34
C ALA A 9 10.57 -0.27 -6.11
N VAL A 10 9.67 -0.37 -7.10
CA VAL A 10 8.49 -1.26 -6.95
C VAL A 10 8.06 -1.82 -8.30
N GLU A 11 8.94 -2.55 -8.99
CA GLU A 11 8.49 -3.35 -10.13
C GLU A 11 9.38 -4.58 -10.27
N GLN A 12 9.20 -5.54 -9.37
CA GLN A 12 9.55 -6.95 -9.55
C GLN A 12 9.13 -7.73 -8.30
N GLN A 13 8.04 -8.50 -8.41
CA GLN A 13 7.71 -9.73 -7.66
C GLN A 13 6.21 -9.87 -7.35
N MET A 14 5.32 -9.78 -8.35
CA MET A 14 3.91 -10.16 -8.15
C MET A 14 3.35 -11.07 -9.25
N GLU A 15 4.19 -11.77 -10.03
CA GLU A 15 3.69 -12.56 -11.17
C GLU A 15 3.51 -14.08 -10.91
N GLU A 16 3.81 -14.62 -9.73
CA GLU A 16 3.78 -16.09 -9.53
C GLU A 16 2.67 -16.66 -8.64
N ALA A 17 1.79 -15.86 -8.02
CA ALA A 17 0.81 -16.39 -7.06
C ALA A 17 -0.54 -16.85 -7.65
N ALA A 18 -0.82 -16.64 -8.94
CA ALA A 18 -2.16 -16.83 -9.50
C ALA A 18 -2.44 -18.21 -10.13
N LYS A 19 -1.50 -19.17 -10.15
CA LYS A 19 -1.61 -20.37 -11.01
C LYS A 19 -1.94 -21.71 -10.34
N LYS A 20 -2.32 -21.78 -9.06
CA LYS A 20 -2.70 -23.08 -8.46
C LYS A 20 -3.88 -23.01 -7.50
N ALA A 21 -5.09 -23.09 -8.06
CA ALA A 21 -6.19 -23.79 -7.41
C ALA A 21 -7.18 -24.28 -8.47
N PRO A 22 -7.25 -25.60 -8.74
CA PRO A 22 -8.37 -26.16 -9.45
C PRO A 22 -9.31 -26.93 -8.50
N ILE A 23 -10.57 -26.93 -8.90
CA ILE A 23 -11.64 -27.93 -8.71
C ILE A 23 -12.54 -27.87 -7.44
N GLN A 24 -13.85 -27.93 -7.74
CA GLN A 24 -15.01 -28.46 -7.00
C GLN A 24 -15.86 -27.41 -6.25
N ALA A 25 -16.94 -26.89 -6.82
CA ALA A 25 -18.25 -27.49 -7.11
C ALA A 25 -19.26 -27.36 -5.95
N SER A 26 -20.45 -26.91 -6.36
CA SER A 26 -21.76 -26.98 -5.69
C SER A 26 -22.14 -25.91 -4.65
N ALA A 27 -23.21 -25.19 -5.03
CA ALA A 27 -24.37 -24.87 -4.21
C ALA A 27 -24.17 -24.00 -2.96
N ALA A 28 -24.28 -22.67 -3.14
CA ALA A 28 -25.18 -21.83 -2.36
C ALA A 28 -25.14 -20.41 -2.93
N ALA A 29 -26.26 -20.00 -3.53
CA ALA A 29 -26.55 -18.60 -3.72
C ALA A 29 -26.87 -18.02 -2.34
N ASP A 30 -25.93 -17.27 -1.75
CA ASP A 30 -26.22 -16.43 -0.59
C ASP A 30 -25.41 -15.13 -0.71
N ALA A 31 -26.10 -14.09 -1.15
CA ALA A 31 -26.09 -12.75 -0.58
C ALA A 31 -24.77 -12.23 0.03
N SER A 32 -23.70 -12.28 -0.74
CA SER A 32 -22.56 -11.39 -0.56
C SER A 32 -21.96 -11.14 -1.92
N GLU A 33 -22.58 -10.23 -2.68
CA GLU A 33 -21.81 -9.28 -3.48
C GLU A 33 -20.89 -8.53 -2.50
N THR A 34 -19.87 -9.24 -2.02
CA THR A 34 -18.64 -8.64 -1.57
C THR A 34 -18.23 -7.89 -2.82
N LYS A 35 -18.49 -6.58 -2.85
CA LYS A 35 -17.77 -5.67 -3.75
C LYS A 35 -16.31 -5.93 -3.45
N GLN A 36 -15.74 -6.89 -4.16
CA GLN A 36 -14.34 -7.21 -4.05
C GLN A 36 -13.69 -5.91 -4.50
N GLU A 37 -13.09 -5.19 -3.55
CA GLU A 37 -12.17 -4.12 -3.90
C GLU A 37 -11.26 -4.71 -4.99
N PRO A 38 -11.17 -4.07 -6.17
CA PRO A 38 -10.28 -4.56 -7.20
C PRO A 38 -8.92 -4.80 -6.56
N ILE A 39 -8.33 -5.96 -6.86
CA ILE A 39 -7.13 -6.47 -6.19
C ILE A 39 -6.02 -5.39 -6.18
N GLU A 40 -5.96 -4.58 -7.22
CA GLU A 40 -5.08 -3.42 -7.36
C GLU A 40 -5.27 -2.36 -6.26
N LEU A 41 -6.51 -1.98 -5.91
CA LEU A 41 -6.78 -1.02 -4.83
C LEU A 41 -6.37 -1.60 -3.48
N ARG A 42 -6.64 -2.89 -3.25
CA ARG A 42 -6.22 -3.58 -2.02
C ARG A 42 -4.71 -3.60 -1.89
N ILE A 43 -3.99 -3.96 -2.96
CA ILE A 43 -2.51 -3.97 -2.99
C ILE A 43 -1.97 -2.55 -2.72
N ARG A 44 -2.51 -1.54 -3.41
CA ARG A 44 -2.10 -0.14 -3.23
C ARG A 44 -2.30 0.31 -1.79
N ARG A 45 -3.45 0.01 -1.19
CA ARG A 45 -3.77 0.34 0.19
C ARG A 45 -2.82 -0.34 1.18
N GLU A 46 -2.51 -1.62 0.98
CA GLU A 46 -1.56 -2.33 1.84
C GLU A 46 -0.13 -1.78 1.71
N ASN A 47 0.30 -1.42 0.49
CA ASN A 47 1.59 -0.76 0.28
C ASN A 47 1.67 0.57 1.01
N LEU A 48 0.65 1.43 0.89
CA LEU A 48 0.60 2.71 1.60
C LEU A 48 0.61 2.53 3.13
N LYS A 49 -0.12 1.54 3.65
CA LYS A 49 -0.07 1.20 5.09
C LYS A 49 1.33 0.76 5.52
N LEU A 50 2.02 -0.04 4.71
CA LEU A 50 3.39 -0.48 5.00
C LEU A 50 4.34 0.72 5.05
N THR A 51 4.30 1.59 4.04
CA THR A 51 5.13 2.80 4.00
C THR A 51 4.83 3.74 5.17
N ARG A 52 3.56 3.91 5.55
CA ARG A 52 3.17 4.68 6.73
C ARG A 52 3.85 4.16 8.00
N ARG A 53 3.82 2.84 8.24
CA ARG A 53 4.50 2.23 9.41
C ARG A 53 6.00 2.47 9.38
N GLN A 54 6.63 2.35 8.21
CA GLN A 54 8.07 2.61 8.06
C GLN A 54 8.42 4.07 8.36
N LEU A 55 7.64 5.03 7.87
CA LEU A 55 7.86 6.45 8.16
C LEU A 55 7.64 6.78 9.63
N MET A 56 6.64 6.20 10.28
CA MET A 56 6.44 6.38 11.73
C MET A 56 7.64 5.85 12.53
N SER A 57 8.14 4.65 12.19
CA SER A 57 9.34 4.10 12.83
C SER A 57 10.59 4.96 12.58
N GLN A 58 10.76 5.50 11.38
CA GLN A 58 11.84 6.45 11.10
C GLN A 58 11.70 7.74 11.90
N LEU A 59 10.47 8.22 12.11
CA LEU A 59 10.19 9.43 12.87
C LEU A 59 10.52 9.27 14.34
N GLU A 60 10.18 8.12 14.94
CA GLU A 60 10.54 7.77 16.31
C GLU A 60 12.05 7.72 16.53
N ASN A 61 12.80 7.23 15.54
CA ASN A 61 14.26 7.10 15.62
C ASN A 61 15.02 8.35 15.15
N SER A 62 14.37 9.30 14.50
CA SER A 62 15.01 10.48 13.91
C SER A 62 15.32 11.54 14.95
N ARG A 63 16.61 11.90 15.05
CA ARG A 63 17.11 12.96 15.95
C ARG A 63 17.19 14.34 15.28
N SER A 64 17.07 14.40 13.96
CA SER A 64 17.19 15.65 13.19
C SER A 64 15.82 16.31 13.00
N VAL A 65 15.73 17.60 13.37
CA VAL A 65 14.49 18.39 13.25
C VAL A 65 14.04 18.51 11.80
N SER A 66 14.97 18.79 10.87
CA SER A 66 14.64 18.89 9.44
C SER A 66 14.17 17.58 8.86
N HIS A 67 14.80 16.46 9.25
CA HIS A 67 14.39 15.13 8.82
C HIS A 67 13.00 14.77 9.37
N ARG A 68 12.72 15.10 10.64
CA ARG A 68 11.38 14.90 11.22
C ARG A 68 10.30 15.71 10.50
N GLN A 69 10.59 16.96 10.14
CA GLN A 69 9.66 17.79 9.36
C GLN A 69 9.35 17.16 8.00
N MET A 70 10.37 16.65 7.30
CA MET A 70 10.19 15.92 6.05
C MET A 70 9.32 14.67 6.25
N LEU A 71 9.62 13.85 7.25
CA LEU A 71 8.84 12.62 7.55
C LEU A 71 7.38 12.94 7.89
N HIS A 72 7.11 14.02 8.62
CA HIS A 72 5.75 14.47 8.90
C HIS A 72 5.01 14.87 7.62
N GLN A 73 5.68 15.54 6.69
CA GLN A 73 5.09 15.96 5.42
C GLN A 73 4.79 14.76 4.52
N SER A 74 5.70 13.79 4.46
CA SER A 74 5.50 12.52 3.76
C SER A 74 4.36 11.69 4.38
N LEU A 75 4.27 11.63 5.72
CA LEU A 75 3.16 10.94 6.40
C LEU A 75 1.81 11.56 6.04
N ARG A 76 1.72 12.89 6.01
CA ARG A 76 0.49 13.58 5.62
C ARG A 76 0.06 13.23 4.20
N ALA A 77 0.99 13.20 3.25
CA ALA A 77 0.69 12.83 1.86
C ALA A 77 0.15 11.39 1.75
N ILE A 78 0.75 10.45 2.49
CA ILE A 78 0.29 9.05 2.52
C ILE A 78 -1.08 8.91 3.20
N ASP A 79 -1.31 9.64 4.29
CA ASP A 79 -2.60 9.65 4.97
C ASP A 79 -3.70 10.25 4.06
N ASP A 80 -3.40 11.30 3.30
CA ASP A 80 -4.32 11.87 2.30
C ASP A 80 -4.63 10.86 1.15
N GLU A 81 -3.62 10.11 0.69
CA GLU A 81 -3.80 9.05 -0.31
C GLU A 81 -4.63 7.87 0.24
N LEU A 82 -4.39 7.47 1.48
CA LEU A 82 -5.18 6.44 2.16
C LEU A 82 -6.64 6.86 2.36
N ASN A 83 -6.89 8.14 2.66
CA ASN A 83 -8.24 8.68 2.83
C ASN A 83 -9.00 8.76 1.50
N SER A 84 -8.30 9.01 0.38
CA SER A 84 -8.90 9.06 -0.96
C SER A 84 -9.15 7.68 -1.58
N LEU A 85 -8.55 6.63 -1.03
CA LEU A 85 -8.79 5.22 -1.38
C LEU A 85 -9.88 4.56 -0.52
N ASN A 86 -10.51 5.30 0.39
CA ASN A 86 -11.53 4.83 1.32
C ASN A 86 -12.94 5.22 0.83
#